data_AF-A0A0E0J0T9-F1
#
_entry.id   AF-A0A0E0J0T9-F1
#
_cell.length_a   1.000
_cell.length_b   1.000
_cell.length_c   1.000
_cell.angle_alpha   90.00
_cell.angle_beta   90.00
_cell.angle_gamma   90.00
#
_symmetry.space_group_name_H-M   'P 1'
#
loop_
_entity.id
_entity.type
_entity.pdbx_description
1 polymer ?
#
loop_
_entity_poly.entity_id
_entity_poly.type
_entity_poly.pdbx_seq_one_letter_code
_entity_poly.pdbx_strand_id
1 'polypeptide(L)'
;MWKLKIGEGAGNPLLRSPNGFLGRETWEFDPDAGTPEERAEVERLRRDFTRNRFTRRECDSSEITEEVLLTALKRVLDQHSSLQAHDGHWPGGFSGVLFILPLMIFALHVTHSLNDVLSSEHIREICRYIYNIQASHNFLIFNEDGGWSTLTLGPSTMFGSCVNYATLRLLGEELDGDDNALSKGRAWILTHGTATTAPQWAKIFLSVYMIGLGTIQSFLNYGCFHIFYPFIQFVGPITPTILAMRDELYNVPYSKINWNNARSSCCKDDIIYPPSWLQIFAMASLNNFVEPLFNLWPMNVLRQRALTNLMDHIHYEDENSYYIGLCPMNKVLNMICCWIENPNSYAFRQHLPRIHDFLWLAEDGMKSKV
;
A
#
# COMPACT_ATOMS: atom_id res chain seq x y z
N MET A 1 6.99 -2.42 -23.88
CA MET A 1 5.99 -3.33 -23.28
C MET A 1 6.49 -3.83 -21.93
N TRP A 2 5.56 -4.20 -21.06
CA TRP A 2 5.89 -4.85 -19.79
C TRP A 2 6.15 -6.34 -19.97
N LYS A 3 7.15 -6.87 -19.29
CA LYS A 3 7.51 -8.28 -19.29
C LYS A 3 7.64 -8.79 -17.86
N LEU A 4 6.99 -9.92 -17.58
CA LEU A 4 7.19 -10.63 -16.33
C LEU A 4 8.54 -11.37 -16.38
N LYS A 5 9.38 -11.10 -15.40
CA LYS A 5 10.64 -11.80 -15.14
C LYS A 5 10.44 -12.76 -13.98
N ILE A 6 10.86 -14.00 -14.19
CA ILE A 6 10.75 -15.09 -13.23
C ILE A 6 12.14 -15.62 -12.95
N GLY A 7 12.49 -15.81 -11.67
CA GLY A 7 13.77 -16.40 -11.28
C GLY A 7 14.99 -15.49 -11.49
N GLU A 8 14.80 -14.23 -11.89
CA GLU A 8 15.89 -13.29 -12.11
C GLU A 8 16.29 -12.56 -10.82
N GLY A 9 17.58 -12.22 -10.68
CA GLY A 9 18.12 -11.51 -9.51
C GLY A 9 19.62 -11.65 -9.29
N ALA A 10 20.23 -12.71 -9.85
CA ALA A 10 21.64 -13.04 -9.65
C ALA A 10 22.64 -11.96 -10.13
N GLY A 11 22.24 -11.08 -11.05
CA GLY A 11 23.08 -9.97 -11.53
C GLY A 11 23.13 -8.76 -10.61
N ASN A 12 22.25 -8.68 -9.59
CA ASN A 12 22.22 -7.57 -8.66
C ASN A 12 22.97 -7.93 -7.36
N PRO A 13 24.08 -7.25 -7.02
CA PRO A 13 24.85 -7.55 -5.81
C PRO A 13 24.08 -7.27 -4.51
N LEU A 14 22.97 -6.53 -4.60
CA LEU A 14 22.07 -6.21 -3.49
C LEU A 14 20.93 -7.21 -3.32
N LEU A 15 20.94 -8.32 -4.06
CA LEU A 15 19.94 -9.37 -3.95
C LEU A 15 20.61 -10.70 -3.62
N ARG A 16 19.97 -11.45 -2.72
CA ARG A 16 20.41 -12.79 -2.29
C ARG A 16 19.22 -13.72 -2.27
N SER A 17 19.42 -15.00 -2.53
CA SER A 17 18.34 -15.97 -2.40
C SER A 17 18.89 -17.32 -1.96
N PRO A 18 18.21 -18.03 -1.03
CA PRO A 18 18.61 -19.37 -0.62
C PRO A 18 18.28 -20.42 -1.69
N ASN A 19 17.37 -20.14 -2.61
CA ASN A 19 16.86 -21.08 -3.61
C ASN A 19 17.20 -20.68 -5.05
N GLY A 20 18.18 -19.79 -5.26
CA GLY A 20 18.54 -19.33 -6.60
C GLY A 20 17.45 -18.50 -7.28
N PHE A 21 16.64 -17.78 -6.51
CA PHE A 21 15.53 -16.92 -6.93
C PHE A 21 14.30 -17.64 -7.51
N LEU A 22 14.21 -18.97 -7.40
CA LEU A 22 13.01 -19.72 -7.83
C LEU A 22 11.73 -19.15 -7.18
N GLY A 23 10.71 -18.89 -8.00
CA GLY A 23 9.45 -18.27 -7.59
C GLY A 23 9.48 -16.75 -7.46
N ARG A 24 10.63 -16.08 -7.67
CA ARG A 24 10.69 -14.61 -7.67
C ARG A 24 10.06 -14.06 -8.94
N GLU A 25 9.12 -13.15 -8.77
CA GLU A 25 8.36 -12.52 -9.85
C GLU A 25 8.57 -11.01 -9.82
N THR A 26 9.06 -10.43 -10.91
CA THR A 26 9.24 -8.97 -11.04
C THR A 26 8.82 -8.50 -12.43
N TRP A 27 8.29 -7.29 -12.53
CA TRP A 27 7.88 -6.71 -13.82
C TRP A 27 8.91 -5.69 -14.30
N GLU A 28 9.33 -5.82 -15.55
CA GLU A 28 10.27 -4.91 -16.21
C GLU A 28 9.61 -4.28 -17.43
N PHE A 29 9.80 -2.97 -17.61
CA PHE A 29 9.33 -2.27 -18.80
C PHE A 29 10.46 -2.11 -19.81
N ASP A 30 10.25 -2.60 -21.03
CA ASP A 30 11.17 -2.45 -22.15
C ASP A 30 10.51 -1.54 -23.21
N PRO A 31 11.00 -0.32 -23.48
CA PRO A 31 10.38 0.58 -24.44
C PRO A 31 10.40 0.05 -25.89
N ASP A 32 11.40 -0.76 -26.24
CA ASP A 32 11.64 -1.25 -27.59
C ASP A 32 10.99 -2.62 -27.85
N ALA A 33 10.50 -3.28 -26.80
CA ALA A 33 9.80 -4.56 -26.92
C ALA A 33 8.51 -4.47 -27.75
N GLY A 34 8.32 -5.48 -28.60
CA GLY A 34 7.12 -5.73 -29.41
C GLY A 34 7.11 -4.97 -30.74
N THR A 35 6.24 -5.38 -31.66
CA THR A 35 5.97 -4.60 -32.88
C THR A 35 5.01 -3.44 -32.58
N PRO A 36 4.93 -2.40 -33.44
CA PRO A 36 3.93 -1.35 -33.32
C PRO A 36 2.50 -1.88 -33.22
N GLU A 37 2.19 -2.97 -33.93
CA GLU A 37 0.88 -3.63 -33.93
C GLU A 37 0.60 -4.30 -32.58
N GLU A 38 1.56 -5.03 -32.02
CA GLU A 38 1.44 -5.66 -30.70
C GLU A 38 1.23 -4.60 -29.60
N ARG A 39 1.97 -3.49 -29.66
CA ARG A 39 1.79 -2.37 -28.72
C ARG A 39 0.41 -1.74 -28.86
N ALA A 40 -0.07 -1.54 -30.09
CA ALA A 40 -1.40 -1.00 -30.36
C ALA A 40 -2.51 -1.96 -29.88
N GLU A 41 -2.29 -3.27 -30.01
CA GLU A 41 -3.21 -4.30 -29.51
C GLU A 41 -3.29 -4.29 -27.99
N VAL A 42 -2.15 -4.20 -27.29
CA VAL A 42 -2.13 -4.05 -25.83
C VAL A 42 -2.90 -2.82 -25.38
N GLU A 43 -2.68 -1.66 -26.02
CA GLU A 43 -3.43 -0.44 -25.70
C GLU A 43 -4.91 -0.50 -26.09
N ARG A 44 -5.27 -1.28 -27.12
CA ARG A 44 -6.67 -1.60 -27.43
C ARG A 44 -7.29 -2.43 -26.31
N LEU A 45 -6.65 -3.53 -25.91
CA LEU A 45 -7.12 -4.40 -24.82
C LEU A 45 -7.25 -3.66 -23.50
N ARG A 46 -6.31 -2.75 -23.18
CA ARG A 46 -6.39 -1.87 -22.01
C ARG A 46 -7.62 -0.97 -22.05
N ARG A 47 -7.85 -0.29 -23.18
CA ARG A 47 -9.04 0.56 -23.36
C ARG A 47 -10.33 -0.24 -23.34
N ASP A 48 -10.32 -1.44 -23.90
CA ASP A 48 -11.49 -2.32 -23.94
C ASP A 48 -11.79 -2.90 -22.56
N PHE A 49 -10.77 -3.25 -21.77
CA PHE A 49 -10.95 -3.57 -20.36
C PHE A 49 -11.57 -2.39 -19.63
N THR A 50 -10.97 -1.19 -19.73
CA THR A 50 -11.52 0.02 -19.12
C THR A 50 -12.97 0.25 -19.57
N ARG A 51 -13.32 0.09 -20.84
CA ARG A 51 -14.69 0.32 -21.32
C ARG A 51 -15.70 -0.75 -20.88
N ASN A 52 -15.29 -2.02 -20.88
CA ASN A 52 -16.19 -3.19 -20.76
C ASN A 52 -16.08 -3.92 -19.41
N ARG A 53 -15.31 -3.39 -18.45
CA ARG A 53 -15.06 -4.00 -17.13
C ARG A 53 -16.31 -4.38 -16.32
N PHE A 54 -17.51 -3.95 -16.73
CA PHE A 54 -18.77 -4.16 -16.02
C PHE A 54 -19.85 -4.93 -16.81
N THR A 55 -19.57 -5.37 -18.04
CA THR A 55 -20.62 -5.84 -18.97
C THR A 55 -20.64 -7.36 -19.23
N ARG A 56 -19.69 -8.14 -18.68
CA ARG A 56 -19.65 -9.61 -18.89
C ARG A 56 -20.18 -10.37 -17.69
N ARG A 57 -21.20 -11.21 -17.93
CA ARG A 57 -21.62 -12.29 -17.03
C ARG A 57 -21.11 -13.61 -17.60
N GLU A 58 -20.41 -14.40 -16.79
CA GLU A 58 -20.17 -15.82 -17.08
C GLU A 58 -21.01 -16.66 -16.13
N CYS A 59 -22.19 -17.05 -16.57
CA CYS A 59 -22.80 -18.33 -16.24
C CYS A 59 -24.06 -18.48 -17.09
N ASP A 60 -24.10 -19.47 -17.97
CA ASP A 60 -25.31 -19.88 -18.66
C ASP A 60 -25.71 -21.24 -18.11
N SER A 61 -26.99 -21.42 -17.78
CA SER A 61 -27.48 -22.64 -17.12
C SER A 61 -27.70 -23.74 -18.17
N SER A 62 -26.61 -24.32 -18.67
CA SER A 62 -26.64 -25.51 -19.52
C SER A 62 -26.64 -26.79 -18.68
N GLU A 63 -27.34 -27.83 -19.14
CA GLU A 63 -27.30 -29.16 -18.53
C GLU A 63 -25.86 -29.69 -18.46
N ILE A 64 -25.47 -30.16 -17.27
CA ILE A 64 -24.13 -30.69 -17.01
C ILE A 64 -24.14 -32.18 -17.33
N THR A 65 -23.55 -32.57 -18.46
CA THR A 65 -23.30 -33.97 -18.82
C THR A 65 -21.87 -34.38 -18.48
N GLU A 66 -21.61 -35.69 -18.35
CA GLU A 66 -20.27 -36.23 -18.10
C GLU A 66 -19.27 -35.84 -19.21
N GLU A 67 -19.72 -35.82 -20.47
CA GLU A 67 -18.89 -35.42 -21.62
C GLU A 67 -18.52 -33.93 -21.58
N VAL A 68 -19.46 -33.07 -21.17
CA VAL A 68 -19.22 -31.64 -20.96
C VAL A 68 -18.23 -31.44 -19.81
N LEU A 69 -18.38 -32.18 -18.71
CA LEU A 69 -17.45 -32.15 -17.58
C LEU A 69 -16.04 -32.58 -17.97
N LEU A 70 -15.89 -33.70 -18.67
CA LEU A 70 -14.58 -34.19 -19.11
C LEU A 70 -13.91 -33.23 -20.10
N THR A 71 -14.68 -32.63 -21.01
CA THR A 71 -14.18 -31.63 -21.96
C THR A 71 -13.75 -30.36 -21.24
N ALA A 72 -14.56 -29.87 -20.30
CA ALA A 72 -14.22 -28.71 -19.48
C ALA A 72 -12.97 -28.96 -18.63
N LEU A 73 -12.87 -30.14 -17.99
CA LEU A 73 -11.71 -30.51 -17.18
C LEU A 73 -10.43 -30.54 -18.00
N LYS A 74 -10.45 -31.15 -19.19
CA LYS A 74 -9.29 -31.15 -20.10
C LYS A 74 -8.89 -29.73 -20.49
N ARG A 75 -9.86 -28.89 -20.88
CA ARG A 75 -9.60 -27.48 -21.22
C ARG A 75 -8.99 -26.70 -20.06
N VAL A 76 -9.50 -26.89 -18.85
CA VAL A 76 -8.97 -26.22 -17.65
C VAL A 76 -7.57 -26.72 -17.32
N LEU A 77 -7.29 -28.02 -17.41
CA LEU A 77 -5.95 -28.57 -17.17
C LEU A 77 -4.94 -28.10 -18.23
N ASP A 78 -5.33 -28.09 -19.51
CA ASP A 78 -4.49 -27.60 -20.60
C ASP A 78 -4.20 -26.10 -20.43
N GLN A 79 -5.23 -25.31 -20.12
CA GLN A 79 -5.06 -23.88 -19.86
C GLN A 79 -4.19 -23.63 -18.62
N HIS A 80 -4.45 -24.31 -17.50
CA HIS A 80 -3.72 -24.11 -16.26
C HIS A 80 -2.25 -24.54 -16.39
N SER A 81 -1.98 -25.68 -17.06
CA SER A 81 -0.60 -26.11 -17.33
C SER A 81 0.15 -25.13 -18.23
N SER A 82 -0.52 -24.48 -19.20
CA SER A 82 0.10 -23.46 -20.05
C SER A 82 0.50 -22.17 -19.30
N LEU A 83 -0.06 -21.93 -18.11
CA LEU A 83 0.27 -20.79 -17.26
C LEU A 83 1.47 -21.06 -16.33
N GLN A 84 1.96 -22.30 -16.27
CA GLN A 84 3.10 -22.66 -15.42
C GLN A 84 4.36 -21.94 -15.91
N ALA A 85 5.07 -21.28 -14.98
CA ALA A 85 6.36 -20.69 -15.24
C ALA A 85 7.43 -21.76 -15.49
N HIS A 86 8.52 -21.35 -16.15
CA HIS A 86 9.62 -22.24 -16.53
C HIS A 86 10.38 -22.84 -15.32
N ASP A 87 10.28 -22.23 -14.15
CA ASP A 87 10.83 -22.72 -12.88
C ASP A 87 9.81 -23.57 -12.07
N GLY A 88 8.63 -23.83 -12.65
CA GLY A 88 7.65 -24.79 -12.15
C GLY A 88 6.54 -24.23 -11.25
N HIS A 89 6.57 -22.94 -10.90
CA HIS A 89 5.48 -22.31 -10.14
C HIS A 89 4.39 -21.70 -11.07
N TRP A 90 3.29 -21.23 -10.50
CA TRP A 90 2.25 -20.50 -11.22
C TRP A 90 2.27 -19.03 -10.80
N PRO A 91 2.77 -18.12 -11.65
CA PRO A 91 2.83 -16.71 -11.32
C PRO A 91 1.42 -16.14 -11.24
N GLY A 92 1.17 -15.30 -10.24
CA GLY A 92 -0.18 -14.82 -9.97
C GLY A 92 -0.21 -13.51 -9.19
N GLY A 93 -1.14 -12.64 -9.57
CA GLY A 93 -1.44 -11.43 -8.83
C GLY A 93 -2.18 -11.77 -7.54
N PHE A 94 -1.51 -11.70 -6.40
CA PHE A 94 -2.14 -11.84 -5.08
C PHE A 94 -2.38 -10.47 -4.47
N SER A 95 -3.52 -9.86 -4.79
CA SER A 95 -3.84 -8.47 -4.43
C SER A 95 -5.26 -8.35 -3.91
N GLY A 96 -5.66 -7.15 -3.51
CA GLY A 96 -7.03 -6.89 -3.03
C GLY A 96 -7.11 -5.85 -1.93
N VAL A 97 -5.97 -5.54 -1.30
CA VAL A 97 -5.86 -4.56 -0.22
C VAL A 97 -5.29 -3.24 -0.76
N LEU A 98 -6.10 -2.18 -0.68
CA LEU A 98 -5.85 -0.90 -1.35
C LEU A 98 -4.98 0.08 -0.56
N PHE A 99 -4.58 -0.25 0.66
CA PHE A 99 -3.66 0.57 1.43
C PHE A 99 -2.21 0.09 1.36
N ILE A 100 -1.92 -1.12 0.85
CA ILE A 100 -0.53 -1.63 0.84
C ILE A 100 0.35 -0.84 -0.12
N LEU A 101 -0.12 -0.63 -1.35
CA LEU A 101 0.61 0.13 -2.36
C LEU A 101 0.88 1.57 -1.91
N PRO A 102 -0.12 2.33 -1.40
CA PRO A 102 0.11 3.63 -0.76
C PRO A 102 1.25 3.66 0.25
N LEU A 103 1.36 2.66 1.11
CA LEU A 103 2.37 2.63 2.16
C LEU A 103 3.77 2.41 1.62
N MET A 104 3.88 1.66 0.55
CA MET A 104 5.13 1.50 -0.17
C MET A 104 5.58 2.81 -0.82
N ILE A 105 4.64 3.55 -1.45
CA ILE A 105 4.93 4.89 -2.00
C ILE A 105 5.35 5.87 -0.91
N PHE A 106 4.66 5.84 0.23
CA PHE A 106 5.00 6.69 1.36
C PHE A 106 6.40 6.40 1.91
N ALA A 107 6.74 5.12 2.06
CA ALA A 107 8.08 4.70 2.48
C ALA A 107 9.15 5.20 1.52
N LEU A 108 8.97 4.98 0.21
CA LEU A 108 9.88 5.46 -0.83
C LEU A 108 10.01 6.99 -0.87
N HIS A 109 8.93 7.71 -0.57
CA HIS A 109 8.97 9.17 -0.46
C HIS A 109 9.81 9.63 0.73
N VAL A 110 9.62 9.03 1.91
CA VAL A 110 10.40 9.35 3.12
C VAL A 110 11.87 9.01 2.97
N THR A 111 12.19 7.88 2.33
CA THR A 111 13.58 7.45 2.15
C THR A 111 14.28 8.17 1.00
N HIS A 112 13.57 9.07 0.29
CA HIS A 112 14.03 9.75 -0.92
C HIS A 112 14.45 8.80 -2.05
N SER A 113 13.81 7.64 -2.16
CA SER A 113 14.16 6.58 -3.13
C SER A 113 13.07 6.32 -4.17
N LEU A 114 12.03 7.15 -4.22
CA LEU A 114 10.90 6.99 -5.14
C LEU A 114 11.35 6.87 -6.59
N ASN A 115 12.16 7.82 -7.07
CA ASN A 115 12.64 7.84 -8.46
C ASN A 115 13.79 6.87 -8.72
N ASP A 116 14.45 6.36 -7.67
CA ASP A 116 15.49 5.34 -7.80
C ASP A 116 14.89 3.95 -8.00
N VAL A 117 13.71 3.71 -7.44
CA VAL A 117 13.01 2.42 -7.47
C VAL A 117 11.92 2.39 -8.54
N LEU A 118 11.17 3.47 -8.72
CA LEU A 118 10.05 3.52 -9.66
C LEU A 118 10.39 4.37 -10.89
N SER A 119 10.29 3.76 -12.07
CA SER A 119 10.32 4.51 -13.33
C SER A 119 9.00 5.27 -13.55
N SER A 120 8.99 6.21 -14.50
CA SER A 120 7.76 6.89 -14.94
C SER A 120 6.65 5.90 -15.35
N GLU A 121 7.03 4.73 -15.84
CA GLU A 121 6.07 3.73 -16.32
C GLU A 121 5.44 2.98 -15.16
N HIS A 122 6.20 2.73 -14.09
CA HIS A 122 5.65 2.23 -12.84
C HIS A 122 4.64 3.23 -12.28
N ILE A 123 5.02 4.52 -12.20
CA ILE A 123 4.16 5.59 -11.69
C ILE A 123 2.86 5.67 -12.50
N ARG A 124 2.95 5.62 -13.83
CA ARG A 124 1.79 5.64 -14.74
C ARG A 124 0.84 4.47 -14.49
N GLU A 125 1.35 3.24 -14.37
CA GLU A 125 0.51 2.07 -14.14
C GLU A 125 -0.06 2.02 -12.71
N ILE A 126 0.64 2.56 -11.72
CA ILE A 126 0.16 2.71 -10.35
C ILE A 126 -1.00 3.72 -10.29
N CYS A 127 -0.85 4.89 -10.94
CA CYS A 127 -1.93 5.87 -11.02
C CYS A 127 -3.15 5.29 -11.77
N ARG A 128 -2.91 4.58 -12.89
CA ARG A 128 -3.96 3.88 -13.63
C ARG A 128 -4.73 2.88 -12.76
N TYR A 129 -4.03 2.12 -11.91
CA TYR A 129 -4.67 1.21 -10.95
C TYR A 129 -5.56 1.94 -9.95
N ILE A 130 -5.03 2.96 -9.28
CA ILE A 130 -5.78 3.72 -8.27
C ILE A 130 -7.04 4.37 -8.88
N TYR A 131 -6.94 4.95 -10.07
CA TYR A 131 -8.09 5.54 -10.77
C TYR A 131 -9.10 4.51 -11.26
N ASN A 132 -8.66 3.35 -11.77
CA ASN A 132 -9.57 2.30 -12.22
C ASN A 132 -10.44 1.76 -11.07
N ILE A 133 -9.89 1.68 -9.86
CA ILE A 133 -10.60 1.18 -8.67
C ILE A 133 -11.59 2.20 -8.12
N GLN A 134 -11.23 3.49 -8.13
CA GLN A 134 -12.15 4.56 -7.73
C GLN A 134 -13.44 4.52 -8.54
N ALA A 135 -13.32 4.26 -9.84
CA ALA A 135 -14.42 4.21 -10.79
C ALA A 135 -15.09 2.84 -10.88
N SER A 136 -14.91 1.95 -9.89
CA SER A 136 -15.42 0.58 -9.93
C SER A 136 -16.86 0.49 -9.42
N HIS A 137 -17.80 0.24 -10.34
CA HIS A 137 -19.15 -0.27 -10.07
C HIS A 137 -19.05 -1.79 -9.98
N ASN A 138 -18.92 -2.37 -8.79
CA ASN A 138 -19.12 -3.81 -8.69
C ASN A 138 -20.57 -4.11 -8.29
N PHE A 139 -21.09 -5.25 -8.75
CA PHE A 139 -22.52 -5.60 -8.78
C PHE A 139 -23.27 -5.56 -7.42
N LEU A 140 -22.57 -5.30 -6.32
CA LEU A 140 -23.12 -5.11 -4.98
C LEU A 140 -22.84 -3.71 -4.36
N ILE A 141 -21.89 -2.92 -4.88
CA ILE A 141 -21.49 -1.62 -4.33
C ILE A 141 -21.14 -0.64 -5.48
N PHE A 142 -21.90 0.45 -5.57
CA PHE A 142 -21.65 1.57 -6.47
C PHE A 142 -20.65 2.55 -5.80
N ASN A 143 -19.44 2.72 -6.33
CA ASN A 143 -18.56 3.85 -5.95
C ASN A 143 -18.70 4.99 -6.97
N GLU A 144 -19.92 5.54 -7.12
CA GLU A 144 -20.12 6.84 -7.79
C GLU A 144 -19.76 8.03 -6.88
N ASP A 145 -19.44 7.74 -5.62
CA ASP A 145 -19.17 8.74 -4.59
C ASP A 145 -17.80 9.39 -4.72
N GLY A 146 -16.90 8.81 -5.52
CA GLY A 146 -15.56 9.32 -5.76
C GLY A 146 -14.55 8.97 -4.67
N GLY A 147 -14.89 8.15 -3.67
CA GLY A 147 -13.94 7.71 -2.66
C GLY A 147 -13.14 6.47 -3.05
N TRP A 148 -12.27 6.02 -2.14
CA TRP A 148 -11.59 4.72 -2.24
C TRP A 148 -11.84 3.87 -1.01
N SER A 149 -11.96 2.56 -1.23
CA SER A 149 -12.08 1.57 -0.17
C SER A 149 -10.71 1.14 0.38
N THR A 150 -10.72 0.36 1.46
CA THR A 150 -9.54 -0.40 1.92
C THR A 150 -9.35 -1.71 1.16
N LEU A 151 -10.39 -2.18 0.47
CA LEU A 151 -10.40 -3.42 -0.32
C LEU A 151 -10.92 -3.14 -1.73
N THR A 152 -10.45 -3.89 -2.73
CA THR A 152 -10.89 -3.73 -4.13
C THR A 152 -12.41 -3.86 -4.34
N LEU A 153 -13.10 -4.58 -3.45
CA LEU A 153 -14.54 -4.86 -3.53
C LEU A 153 -15.36 -4.23 -2.40
N GLY A 154 -14.81 -3.23 -1.69
CA GLY A 154 -15.49 -2.58 -0.57
C GLY A 154 -16.08 -1.20 -0.91
N PRO A 155 -16.93 -0.65 -0.02
CA PRO A 155 -17.38 0.73 -0.12
C PRO A 155 -16.23 1.69 0.18
N SER A 156 -16.34 2.94 -0.28
CA SER A 156 -15.40 4.00 0.08
C SER A 156 -15.28 4.16 1.59
N THR A 157 -14.04 4.36 2.05
CA THR A 157 -13.68 4.50 3.47
C THR A 157 -12.81 5.73 3.66
N MET A 158 -12.81 6.30 4.87
CA MET A 158 -11.92 7.42 5.17
C MET A 158 -10.46 6.99 5.12
N PHE A 159 -10.15 5.77 5.58
CA PHE A 159 -8.81 5.19 5.45
C PHE A 159 -8.38 5.09 3.98
N GLY A 160 -9.12 4.34 3.17
CA GLY A 160 -8.80 4.10 1.76
C GLY A 160 -8.69 5.39 0.96
N SER A 161 -9.64 6.31 1.16
CA SER A 161 -9.66 7.59 0.43
C SER A 161 -8.48 8.47 0.76
N CYS A 162 -8.15 8.64 2.05
CA CYS A 162 -7.03 9.49 2.44
C CYS A 162 -5.69 8.97 1.93
N VAL A 163 -5.42 7.65 2.04
CA VAL A 163 -4.12 7.11 1.63
C VAL A 163 -3.95 7.06 0.12
N ASN A 164 -5.01 6.72 -0.63
CA ASN A 164 -4.95 6.71 -2.10
C ASN A 164 -4.86 8.13 -2.68
N TYR A 165 -5.62 9.08 -2.13
CA TYR A 165 -5.50 10.49 -2.50
C TYR A 165 -4.08 11.00 -2.27
N ALA A 166 -3.53 10.81 -1.06
CA ALA A 166 -2.17 11.25 -0.75
C ALA A 166 -1.12 10.55 -1.64
N THR A 167 -1.34 9.28 -1.99
CA THR A 167 -0.48 8.56 -2.93
C THR A 167 -0.45 9.22 -4.31
N LEU A 168 -1.61 9.53 -4.89
CA LEU A 168 -1.69 10.21 -6.18
C LEU A 168 -0.95 11.56 -6.15
N ARG A 169 -1.15 12.36 -5.08
CA ARG A 169 -0.44 13.63 -4.91
C ARG A 169 1.08 13.45 -4.83
N LEU A 170 1.57 12.45 -4.10
CA LEU A 170 3.01 12.14 -3.99
C LEU A 170 3.61 11.61 -5.30
N LEU A 171 2.80 11.01 -6.16
CA LEU A 171 3.18 10.55 -7.50
C LEU A 171 3.13 11.67 -8.55
N GLY A 172 2.71 12.88 -8.17
CA GLY A 172 2.73 14.07 -9.01
C GLY A 172 1.39 14.44 -9.67
N GLU A 173 0.30 13.74 -9.33
CA GLU A 173 -1.04 14.09 -9.84
C GLU A 173 -1.54 15.39 -9.19
N GLU A 174 -1.95 16.37 -9.99
CA GLU A 174 -2.43 17.68 -9.53
C GLU A 174 -3.95 17.86 -9.70
N LEU A 175 -4.52 18.81 -8.96
CA LEU A 175 -5.95 19.14 -9.04
C LEU A 175 -6.23 19.97 -10.30
N ASP A 176 -6.40 19.30 -11.44
CA ASP A 176 -6.79 19.92 -12.70
C ASP A 176 -8.32 19.99 -12.85
N GLY A 177 -8.93 21.02 -12.27
CA GLY A 177 -10.37 21.32 -12.40
C GLY A 177 -11.31 20.49 -11.51
N ASP A 178 -12.59 20.89 -11.49
CA ASP A 178 -13.57 20.40 -10.50
C ASP A 178 -14.14 19.00 -10.80
N ASP A 179 -14.06 18.50 -12.04
CA ASP A 179 -14.71 17.24 -12.45
C ASP A 179 -13.75 16.04 -12.59
N ASN A 180 -12.47 16.23 -12.25
CA ASN A 180 -11.51 15.14 -12.29
C ASN A 180 -11.70 14.17 -11.11
N ALA A 181 -11.19 12.95 -11.28
CA ALA A 181 -11.27 11.87 -10.30
C ALA A 181 -10.64 12.25 -8.93
N LEU A 182 -9.51 12.95 -8.94
CA LEU A 182 -8.81 13.38 -7.73
C LEU A 182 -9.62 14.40 -6.91
N SER A 183 -10.26 15.36 -7.58
CA SER A 183 -11.17 16.37 -7.02
C SER A 183 -12.40 15.73 -6.39
N LYS A 184 -12.97 14.69 -7.02
CA LYS A 184 -14.07 13.89 -6.43
C LYS A 184 -13.63 13.18 -5.16
N GLY A 185 -12.45 12.58 -5.16
CA GLY A 185 -11.85 11.98 -3.97
C GLY A 185 -11.63 12.97 -2.83
N ARG A 186 -11.11 14.15 -3.15
CA ARG A 186 -10.98 15.24 -2.18
C ARG A 186 -12.33 15.68 -1.62
N ALA A 187 -13.32 15.90 -2.48
CA ALA A 187 -14.65 16.29 -2.08
C ALA A 187 -15.26 15.25 -1.12
N TRP A 188 -15.13 13.97 -1.45
CA TRP A 188 -15.58 12.87 -0.60
C TRP A 188 -14.91 12.91 0.79
N ILE A 189 -13.59 13.10 0.87
CA ILE A 189 -12.87 13.20 2.15
C ILE A 189 -13.41 14.37 2.99
N LEU A 190 -13.63 15.53 2.37
CA LEU A 190 -14.11 16.73 3.07
C LEU A 190 -15.55 16.58 3.56
N THR A 191 -16.45 15.96 2.78
CA THR A 191 -17.86 15.77 3.18
C THR A 191 -18.04 14.72 4.27
N HIS A 192 -17.10 13.79 4.43
CA HIS A 192 -17.18 12.68 5.40
C HIS A 192 -16.37 12.93 6.69
N GLY A 193 -16.03 14.20 6.96
CA GLY A 193 -15.42 14.60 8.23
C GLY A 193 -13.92 14.86 8.18
N THR A 194 -13.30 14.93 6.99
CA THR A 194 -11.87 15.22 6.74
C THR A 194 -10.92 14.12 7.19
N ALA A 195 -9.63 14.25 6.88
CA ALA A 195 -8.61 13.31 7.36
C ALA A 195 -8.49 13.23 8.91
N THR A 196 -9.14 14.12 9.67
CA THR A 196 -9.20 14.00 11.16
C THR A 196 -10.00 12.78 11.64
N THR A 197 -10.97 12.31 10.86
CA THR A 197 -11.78 11.12 11.19
C THR A 197 -11.19 9.84 10.64
N ALA A 198 -9.98 9.87 10.04
CA ALA A 198 -9.36 8.66 9.54
C ALA A 198 -9.07 7.65 10.68
N PRO A 199 -9.19 6.33 10.45
CA PRO A 199 -8.84 5.31 11.43
C PRO A 199 -7.40 5.41 11.92
N GLN A 200 -7.10 4.79 13.06
CA GLN A 200 -5.78 4.90 13.71
C GLN A 200 -4.65 4.60 12.74
N TRP A 201 -4.69 3.48 12.01
CA TRP A 201 -3.66 3.15 11.02
C TRP A 201 -3.48 4.23 9.95
N ALA A 202 -4.56 4.77 9.39
CA ALA A 202 -4.50 5.88 8.44
C ALA A 202 -3.79 7.10 9.05
N LYS A 203 -4.12 7.45 10.30
CA LYS A 203 -3.45 8.55 11.01
C LYS A 203 -1.98 8.28 11.23
N ILE A 204 -1.59 7.06 11.60
CA ILE A 204 -0.18 6.67 11.79
C ILE A 204 0.59 7.00 10.53
N PHE A 205 0.11 6.50 9.38
CA PHE A 205 0.78 6.73 8.12
C PHE A 205 0.77 8.20 7.75
N LEU A 206 -0.40 8.86 7.76
CA LEU A 206 -0.44 10.28 7.52
C LEU A 206 0.46 11.06 8.50
N SER A 207 0.71 10.62 9.72
CA SER A 207 1.67 11.31 10.62
C SER A 207 3.14 11.04 10.34
N VAL A 208 3.52 9.81 10.01
CA VAL A 208 4.89 9.53 9.57
C VAL A 208 5.24 10.35 8.32
N TYR A 209 4.26 10.59 7.44
CA TYR A 209 4.50 11.14 6.10
C TYR A 209 4.02 12.59 5.88
N MET A 210 2.96 13.04 6.54
CA MET A 210 2.24 14.31 6.28
C MET A 210 2.08 15.20 7.51
N ILE A 211 1.86 14.60 8.68
CA ILE A 211 1.38 15.28 9.88
C ILE A 211 2.48 15.22 10.94
N GLY A 212 3.12 16.34 11.22
CA GLY A 212 4.09 16.44 12.32
C GLY A 212 3.42 16.31 13.69
N LEU A 213 2.86 15.14 14.00
CA LEU A 213 2.30 14.80 15.29
C LEU A 213 3.31 13.98 16.07
N GLY A 214 3.70 14.55 17.21
CA GLY A 214 4.36 13.81 18.26
C GLY A 214 3.60 12.55 18.63
N THR A 215 4.39 11.50 18.84
CA THR A 215 4.09 10.29 19.60
C THR A 215 2.86 9.51 19.14
N ILE A 216 3.14 8.57 18.24
CA ILE A 216 2.22 7.53 17.83
C ILE A 216 2.43 6.33 18.75
N GLN A 217 1.54 6.14 19.72
CA GLN A 217 1.48 4.89 20.48
C GLN A 217 0.40 4.00 19.86
N SER A 218 0.80 2.97 19.10
CA SER A 218 -0.07 1.83 18.79
C SER A 218 0.29 0.64 19.68
N PHE A 219 -0.63 0.26 20.55
CA PHE A 219 -0.75 -1.12 21.01
C PHE A 219 -2.03 -1.68 20.42
N LEU A 220 -1.91 -2.69 19.55
CA LEU A 220 -3.03 -3.57 19.26
C LEU A 220 -2.59 -5.01 19.48
N ASN A 221 -3.38 -5.66 20.33
CA ASN A 221 -3.30 -7.02 20.78
C ASN A 221 -3.90 -7.92 19.68
N TYR A 222 -3.07 -8.39 18.74
CA TYR A 222 -3.39 -9.52 17.89
C TYR A 222 -2.12 -10.38 17.77
N GLY A 223 -2.26 -11.65 18.17
CA GLY A 223 -1.17 -12.53 18.61
C GLY A 223 -0.12 -12.96 17.59
N CYS A 224 0.19 -12.21 16.52
CA CYS A 224 1.21 -12.62 15.54
C CYS A 224 2.07 -11.52 14.88
N PHE A 225 2.03 -10.25 15.29
CA PHE A 225 2.79 -9.21 14.56
C PHE A 225 3.81 -8.47 15.43
N HIS A 226 5.09 -8.64 15.10
CA HIS A 226 6.21 -7.77 15.46
C HIS A 226 6.02 -6.37 14.83
N ILE A 227 4.92 -5.69 15.12
CA ILE A 227 4.72 -4.28 14.76
C ILE A 227 4.72 -3.49 16.06
N PHE A 228 5.85 -3.55 16.76
CA PHE A 228 6.16 -2.69 17.90
C PHE A 228 6.82 -1.41 17.39
N TYR A 229 6.10 -0.63 16.57
CA TYR A 229 6.55 0.69 16.15
C TYR A 229 6.18 1.88 17.07
N PRO A 230 5.63 1.73 18.30
CA PRO A 230 5.06 2.88 19.01
C PRO A 230 6.07 3.84 19.64
N PHE A 231 7.35 3.82 19.26
CA PHE A 231 8.39 4.59 19.95
C PHE A 231 9.24 5.49 19.05
N ILE A 232 9.03 5.47 17.73
CA ILE A 232 9.80 6.32 16.82
C ILE A 232 9.03 7.62 16.60
N GLN A 233 9.53 8.71 17.19
CA GLN A 233 9.11 10.07 16.85
C GLN A 233 9.84 10.49 15.58
N PHE A 234 9.31 10.08 14.43
CA PHE A 234 9.84 10.48 13.13
C PHE A 234 8.78 11.21 12.31
N VAL A 235 9.19 12.28 11.66
CA VAL A 235 8.37 13.04 10.72
C VAL A 235 9.17 13.14 9.43
N GLY A 236 8.55 12.72 8.33
CA GLY A 236 9.13 12.83 7.00
C GLY A 236 9.42 14.26 6.56
N PRO A 237 10.13 14.43 5.42
CA PRO A 237 10.44 15.74 4.87
C PRO A 237 9.16 16.52 4.52
N ILE A 238 9.08 17.79 4.96
CA ILE A 238 7.97 18.67 4.61
C ILE A 238 8.21 19.27 3.22
N THR A 239 7.62 18.66 2.19
CA THR A 239 7.70 19.13 0.80
C THR A 239 6.54 20.08 0.45
N PRO A 240 6.61 20.85 -0.65
CA PRO A 240 5.49 21.67 -1.12
C PRO A 240 4.20 20.86 -1.32
N THR A 241 4.30 19.63 -1.82
CA THR A 241 3.16 18.71 -1.97
C THR A 241 2.54 18.36 -0.62
N ILE A 242 3.36 18.12 0.41
CA ILE A 242 2.86 17.88 1.78
C ILE A 242 2.10 19.10 2.31
N LEU A 243 2.63 20.31 2.08
CA LEU A 243 1.97 21.54 2.51
C LEU A 243 0.64 21.75 1.79
N ALA A 244 0.59 21.54 0.47
CA ALA A 244 -0.65 21.62 -0.30
C ALA A 244 -1.70 20.63 0.22
N MET A 245 -1.32 19.38 0.46
CA MET A 245 -2.22 18.37 1.01
C MET A 245 -2.76 18.73 2.41
N ARG A 246 -2.02 19.48 3.24
CA ARG A 246 -2.51 19.98 4.54
C ARG A 246 -3.63 21.01 4.40
N ASP A 247 -3.69 21.71 3.27
CA ASP A 247 -4.80 22.62 2.95
C ASP A 247 -5.90 21.91 2.15
N GLU A 248 -5.58 20.80 1.49
CA GLU A 248 -6.54 20.02 0.69
C GLU A 248 -7.40 19.06 1.53
N LEU A 249 -6.83 18.38 2.53
CA LEU A 249 -7.47 17.27 3.26
C LEU A 249 -8.29 17.69 4.49
N TYR A 250 -8.23 18.96 4.87
CA TYR A 250 -8.84 19.50 6.08
C TYR A 250 -9.73 20.71 5.77
N ASN A 251 -10.81 20.87 6.52
CA ASN A 251 -11.77 21.96 6.35
C ASN A 251 -11.45 23.21 7.21
N VAL A 252 -10.46 23.10 8.08
CA VAL A 252 -9.95 24.19 8.91
C VAL A 252 -8.45 24.34 8.65
N PRO A 253 -7.87 25.55 8.83
CA PRO A 253 -6.43 25.73 8.69
C PRO A 253 -5.68 24.71 9.56
N TYR A 254 -4.67 24.07 8.97
CA TYR A 254 -3.97 22.96 9.60
C TYR A 254 -3.44 23.30 11.02
N SER A 255 -3.00 24.54 11.26
CA SER A 255 -2.54 25.03 12.57
C SER A 255 -3.62 25.13 13.64
N LYS A 256 -4.89 25.14 13.27
CA LYS A 256 -6.06 25.25 14.17
C LYS A 256 -6.71 23.91 14.46
N ILE A 257 -6.22 22.80 13.88
CA ILE A 257 -6.76 21.47 14.13
C ILE A 257 -6.52 21.07 15.58
N ASN A 258 -7.58 20.66 16.28
CA ASN A 258 -7.46 20.08 17.61
C ASN A 258 -7.08 18.59 17.50
N TRP A 259 -5.78 18.31 17.49
CA TRP A 259 -5.25 16.96 17.36
C TRP A 259 -5.57 16.03 18.53
N ASN A 260 -5.82 16.57 19.72
CA ASN A 260 -6.24 15.76 20.86
C ASN A 260 -7.62 15.16 20.63
N ASN A 261 -8.55 15.94 20.07
CA ASN A 261 -9.86 15.43 19.67
C ASN A 261 -9.75 14.49 18.46
N ALA A 262 -8.94 14.88 17.47
CA ALA A 262 -8.73 14.07 16.26
C ALA A 262 -8.19 12.67 16.58
N ARG A 263 -7.38 12.51 17.63
CA ARG A 263 -6.82 11.21 18.04
C ARG A 263 -7.91 10.16 18.27
N SER A 264 -8.99 10.54 18.96
CA SER A 264 -10.12 9.66 19.30
C SER A 264 -11.24 9.62 18.26
N SER A 265 -11.26 10.52 17.27
CA SER A 265 -12.31 10.52 16.25
C SER A 265 -12.07 9.44 15.20
N CYS A 266 -13.12 8.74 14.79
CA CYS A 266 -13.08 7.82 13.64
C CYS A 266 -14.37 7.98 12.85
N CYS A 267 -14.28 7.90 11.52
CA CYS A 267 -15.42 7.86 10.63
C CYS A 267 -16.29 6.65 11.01
N LYS A 268 -17.60 6.84 11.14
CA LYS A 268 -18.52 5.79 11.59
C LYS A 268 -18.52 4.59 10.64
N ASP A 269 -18.42 4.86 9.34
CA ASP A 269 -18.44 3.85 8.29
C ASP A 269 -17.17 2.99 8.27
N ASP A 270 -16.08 3.48 8.89
CA ASP A 270 -14.82 2.75 9.01
C ASP A 270 -14.73 1.93 10.33
N ILE A 271 -15.69 2.08 11.26
CA ILE A 271 -15.69 1.34 12.52
C ILE A 271 -16.33 -0.04 12.30
N ILE A 272 -15.48 -1.04 12.11
CA ILE A 272 -15.92 -2.46 12.08
C ILE A 272 -16.17 -2.97 13.50
N TYR A 273 -15.26 -2.68 14.42
CA TYR A 273 -15.36 -3.07 15.82
C TYR A 273 -15.27 -1.83 16.71
N PRO A 274 -16.36 -1.46 17.40
CA PRO A 274 -16.34 -0.30 18.27
C PRO A 274 -15.37 -0.53 19.45
N PRO A 275 -14.55 0.47 19.82
CA PRO A 275 -13.60 0.32 20.91
C PRO A 275 -14.35 0.15 22.23
N SER A 276 -13.90 -0.81 23.06
CA SER A 276 -14.45 -1.00 24.39
C SER A 276 -14.08 0.16 25.32
N TRP A 277 -14.87 0.38 26.37
CA TRP A 277 -14.54 1.39 27.39
C TRP A 277 -13.15 1.16 28.01
N LEU A 278 -12.75 -0.11 28.18
CA LEU A 278 -11.44 -0.48 28.70
C LEU A 278 -10.32 -0.09 27.73
N GLN A 279 -10.51 -0.33 26.44
CA GLN A 279 -9.56 0.07 25.40
C GLN A 279 -9.41 1.59 25.34
N ILE A 280 -10.52 2.34 25.42
CA ILE A 280 -10.52 3.80 25.43
C ILE A 280 -9.76 4.30 26.65
N PHE A 281 -10.05 3.77 27.84
CA PHE A 281 -9.37 4.14 29.08
C PHE A 281 -7.88 3.82 29.04
N ALA A 282 -7.50 2.63 28.55
CA ALA A 282 -6.11 2.22 28.42
C ALA A 282 -5.35 3.15 27.46
N MET A 283 -5.94 3.46 26.30
CA MET A 283 -5.32 4.36 25.31
C MET A 283 -5.21 5.80 25.84
N ALA A 284 -6.23 6.30 26.55
CA ALA A 284 -6.18 7.62 27.19
C ALA A 284 -5.10 7.66 28.28
N SER A 285 -4.95 6.59 29.05
CA SER A 285 -3.92 6.48 30.11
C SER A 285 -2.51 6.47 29.52
N LEU A 286 -2.32 5.68 28.45
CA LEU A 286 -1.05 5.63 27.72
C LEU A 286 -0.63 7.01 27.22
N ASN A 287 -1.53 7.75 26.58
CA ASN A 287 -1.20 9.03 25.98
C ASN A 287 -0.99 10.15 27.01
N ASN A 288 -1.81 10.23 28.05
CA ASN A 288 -1.78 11.37 28.98
C ASN A 288 -0.79 11.19 30.14
N PHE A 289 -0.44 9.94 30.49
CA PHE A 289 0.42 9.65 31.64
C PHE A 289 1.69 8.91 31.24
N VAL A 290 1.56 7.78 30.52
CA VAL A 290 2.71 6.93 30.21
C VAL A 290 3.65 7.61 29.23
N GLU A 291 3.14 8.20 28.15
CA GLU A 291 4.00 8.81 27.13
C GLU A 291 4.83 10.00 27.65
N PRO A 292 4.26 10.98 28.39
CA PRO A 292 5.06 12.02 29.03
C PRO A 292 6.10 11.46 30.00
N LEU A 293 5.74 10.44 30.78
CA LEU A 293 6.65 9.83 31.75
C LEU A 293 7.86 9.16 31.06
N PHE A 294 7.64 8.46 29.94
CA PHE A 294 8.70 7.80 29.18
C PHE A 294 9.63 8.77 28.41
N ASN A 295 9.32 10.07 28.39
CA ASN A 295 10.23 11.11 27.92
C ASN A 295 11.13 11.67 29.03
N LEU A 296 10.83 11.36 30.30
CA LEU A 296 11.61 11.79 31.47
C LEU A 296 12.64 10.74 31.89
N TRP A 297 13.71 11.18 32.54
CA TRP A 297 14.68 10.29 33.17
C TRP A 297 14.09 9.64 34.43
N PRO A 298 14.29 8.34 34.71
CA PRO A 298 15.12 7.38 33.96
C PRO A 298 14.36 6.56 32.90
N MET A 299 13.06 6.77 32.73
CA MET A 299 12.22 5.97 31.82
C MET A 299 12.63 6.11 30.35
N ASN A 300 13.19 7.25 29.96
CA ASN A 300 13.76 7.43 28.63
C ASN A 300 14.93 6.46 28.34
N VAL A 301 15.70 6.04 29.35
CA VAL A 301 16.77 5.02 29.21
C VAL A 301 16.16 3.66 28.89
N LEU A 302 15.03 3.32 29.53
CA LEU A 302 14.28 2.10 29.21
C LEU A 302 13.72 2.14 27.78
N ARG A 303 13.22 3.31 27.34
CA ARG A 303 12.79 3.51 25.94
C ARG A 303 13.94 3.27 24.97
N GLN A 304 15.11 3.84 25.22
CA GLN A 304 16.28 3.65 24.36
C GLN A 304 16.71 2.18 24.30
N ARG A 305 16.75 1.48 25.45
CA ARG A 305 17.07 0.06 25.48
C ARG A 305 16.05 -0.79 24.72
N ALA A 306 14.76 -0.47 24.83
CA ALA A 306 13.71 -1.15 24.08
C ALA A 306 13.84 -0.90 22.56
N LEU A 307 14.16 0.32 22.16
CA LEU A 307 14.42 0.68 20.76
C LEU A 307 15.64 -0.04 20.18
N THR A 308 16.73 -0.16 20.93
CA THR A 308 17.91 -0.94 20.51
C THR A 308 17.56 -2.42 20.31
N ASN A 309 16.89 -3.04 21.29
CA ASN A 309 16.47 -4.44 21.17
C ASN A 309 15.49 -4.67 20.00
N LEU A 310 14.60 -3.70 19.73
CA LEU A 310 13.69 -3.75 18.60
C LEU A 310 14.46 -3.71 17.27
N MET A 311 15.46 -2.84 17.16
CA MET A 311 16.30 -2.75 15.97
C MET A 311 17.08 -4.05 15.73
N ASP A 312 17.58 -4.70 16.79
CA ASP A 312 18.21 -6.01 16.68
C ASP A 312 17.26 -7.08 16.11
N HIS A 313 15.97 -7.04 16.49
CA HIS A 313 14.97 -7.96 15.94
C HIS A 313 14.62 -7.65 14.48
N ILE A 314 14.58 -6.37 14.11
CA ILE A 314 14.38 -5.93 12.71
C ILE A 314 15.52 -6.46 11.85
N HIS A 315 16.78 -6.22 12.25
CA HIS A 315 17.95 -6.73 11.53
C HIS A 315 17.94 -8.26 11.44
N TYR A 316 17.57 -8.96 12.52
CA TYR A 316 17.46 -10.42 12.51
C TYR A 316 16.39 -10.91 11.51
N GLU A 317 15.22 -10.28 11.46
CA GLU A 317 14.19 -10.61 10.48
C GLU A 317 14.65 -10.35 9.05
N ASP A 318 15.26 -9.18 8.81
CA ASP A 318 15.71 -8.76 7.50
C ASP A 318 16.79 -9.70 6.95
N GLU A 319 17.75 -10.12 7.79
CA GLU A 319 18.76 -11.11 7.41
C GLU A 319 18.15 -12.48 7.10
N ASN A 320 17.21 -12.96 7.91
CA ASN A 320 16.57 -14.27 7.71
C ASN A 320 15.63 -14.31 6.49
N SER A 321 15.00 -13.19 6.17
CA SER A 321 14.08 -13.04 5.04
C SER A 321 14.77 -12.54 3.77
N TYR A 322 16.10 -12.32 3.79
CA TYR A 322 16.86 -11.71 2.70
C TYR A 322 16.26 -10.37 2.23
N TYR A 323 15.85 -9.56 3.22
CA TYR A 323 15.27 -8.23 3.11
C TYR A 323 13.92 -8.19 2.38
N ILE A 324 13.26 -9.33 2.22
CA ILE A 324 11.89 -9.43 1.68
C ILE A 324 10.87 -9.08 2.76
N GLY A 325 11.12 -9.42 4.02
CA GLY A 325 10.17 -9.30 5.12
C GLY A 325 9.07 -10.38 5.08
N LEU A 326 8.26 -10.45 6.13
CA LEU A 326 7.13 -11.40 6.21
C LEU A 326 5.98 -11.03 5.27
N CYS A 327 5.71 -9.74 5.14
CA CYS A 327 4.64 -9.19 4.32
C CYS A 327 4.99 -7.75 3.89
N PRO A 328 4.32 -7.17 2.89
CA PRO A 328 4.66 -5.85 2.37
C PRO A 328 4.63 -4.76 3.45
N MET A 329 3.71 -4.87 4.42
CA MET A 329 3.59 -3.96 5.55
C MET A 329 4.82 -3.96 6.45
N ASN A 330 5.23 -5.15 6.86
CA ASN A 330 6.43 -5.33 7.66
C ASN A 330 7.68 -4.87 6.87
N LYS A 331 7.77 -5.25 5.60
CA LYS A 331 8.86 -4.85 4.69
C LYS A 331 9.06 -3.33 4.63
N VAL A 332 7.99 -2.55 4.43
CA VAL A 332 8.12 -1.09 4.31
C VAL A 332 8.49 -0.43 5.64
N LEU A 333 7.97 -0.96 6.75
CA LEU A 333 8.28 -0.44 8.08
C LEU A 333 9.74 -0.73 8.48
N ASN A 334 10.21 -1.97 8.27
CA ASN A 334 11.61 -2.34 8.54
C ASN A 334 12.57 -1.52 7.68
N MET A 335 12.24 -1.34 6.40
CA MET A 335 13.02 -0.49 5.48
C MET A 335 13.16 0.95 5.99
N ILE A 336 12.09 1.54 6.53
CA ILE A 336 12.13 2.89 7.13
C ILE A 336 12.98 2.88 8.40
N CYS A 337 12.86 1.87 9.26
CA CYS A 337 13.71 1.75 10.45
C CYS A 337 15.21 1.70 10.09
N CYS A 338 15.58 0.87 9.12
CA CYS A 338 16.95 0.77 8.61
C CYS A 338 17.44 2.09 8.00
N TRP A 339 16.55 2.84 7.35
CA TRP A 339 16.87 4.18 6.84
C TRP A 339 17.05 5.22 7.95
N ILE A 340 16.16 5.23 8.95
CA ILE A 340 16.25 6.15 10.11
C ILE A 340 17.53 5.88 10.92
N GLU A 341 17.89 4.61 11.11
CA GLU A 341 19.13 4.22 11.79
C GLU A 341 20.35 4.75 11.02
N ASN A 342 20.42 4.49 9.71
CA ASN A 342 21.46 5.01 8.84
C ASN A 342 21.04 4.93 7.36
N PRO A 343 20.80 6.07 6.68
CA PRO A 343 20.40 6.11 5.26
C PRO A 343 21.42 5.49 4.29
N ASN A 344 22.68 5.37 4.71
CA ASN A 344 23.76 4.79 3.92
C ASN A 344 24.06 3.32 4.29
N SER A 345 23.26 2.71 5.17
CA SER A 345 23.48 1.35 5.64
C SER A 345 23.38 0.33 4.50
N TYR A 346 24.14 -0.76 4.64
CA TYR A 346 24.00 -1.92 3.76
C TYR A 346 22.58 -2.50 3.84
N ALA A 347 22.01 -2.57 5.05
CA ALA A 347 20.66 -3.07 5.29
C ALA A 347 19.60 -2.31 4.49
N PHE A 348 19.60 -0.97 4.57
CA PHE A 348 18.67 -0.15 3.79
C PHE A 348 18.79 -0.39 2.28
N ARG A 349 20.02 -0.44 1.75
CA ARG A 349 20.25 -0.66 0.31
C ARG A 349 19.72 -2.01 -0.20
N GLN A 350 19.72 -3.05 0.64
CA GLN A 350 19.18 -4.37 0.28
C GLN A 350 17.66 -4.38 0.16
N HIS A 351 16.96 -3.50 0.90
CA HIS A 351 15.50 -3.41 0.82
C HIS A 351 14.98 -2.80 -0.48
N LEU A 352 15.73 -1.89 -1.11
CA LEU A 352 15.29 -1.16 -2.30
C LEU A 352 14.96 -2.08 -3.48
N PRO A 353 15.85 -2.98 -3.95
CA PRO A 353 15.54 -3.85 -5.07
C PRO A 353 14.43 -4.87 -4.76
N ARG A 354 14.12 -5.09 -3.48
CA ARG A 354 13.03 -5.98 -3.01
C ARG A 354 11.64 -5.39 -3.11
N ILE A 355 11.52 -4.10 -3.40
CA ILE A 355 10.23 -3.44 -3.62
C ILE A 355 9.54 -4.03 -4.85
N HIS A 356 10.30 -4.36 -5.91
CA HIS A 356 9.75 -4.94 -7.13
C HIS A 356 9.14 -6.33 -6.92
N ASP A 357 9.61 -7.09 -5.91
CA ASP A 357 9.05 -8.42 -5.57
C ASP A 357 7.56 -8.31 -5.15
N PHE A 358 7.13 -7.13 -4.69
CA PHE A 358 5.75 -6.84 -4.30
C PHE A 358 4.92 -6.17 -5.40
N LEU A 359 5.50 -5.75 -6.53
CA LEU A 359 4.77 -5.08 -7.59
C LEU A 359 4.24 -6.08 -8.62
N TRP A 360 2.96 -5.95 -8.95
CA TRP A 360 2.29 -6.80 -9.94
C TRP A 360 1.53 -5.97 -10.95
N LEU A 361 1.81 -6.19 -12.24
CA LEU A 361 1.03 -5.59 -13.32
C LEU A 361 -0.13 -6.50 -13.70
N ALA A 362 -1.33 -5.92 -13.75
CA ALA A 362 -2.54 -6.58 -14.22
C ALA A 362 -3.30 -5.70 -15.22
N GLU A 363 -4.46 -6.18 -15.68
CA GLU A 363 -5.31 -5.52 -16.65
C GLU A 363 -5.82 -4.15 -16.19
N ASP A 364 -5.99 -3.96 -14.89
CA ASP A 364 -6.43 -2.72 -14.24
C ASP A 364 -5.26 -1.80 -13.84
N GLY A 365 -4.00 -2.21 -14.02
CA GLY A 365 -2.81 -1.41 -13.71
C GLY A 365 -1.83 -2.12 -12.78
N MET A 366 -0.88 -1.37 -12.22
CA MET A 366 0.13 -1.91 -11.31
C MET A 366 -0.32 -1.80 -9.86
N LYS A 367 -0.33 -2.94 -9.16
CA LYS A 367 -0.80 -3.10 -7.78
C LYS A 367 0.27 -3.74 -6.91
N SER A 368 0.11 -3.62 -5.59
CA SER A 368 0.96 -4.37 -4.64
C SER A 368 0.37 -5.74 -4.37
N LYS A 369 1.25 -6.74 -4.28
CA LYS A 369 0.95 -8.03 -3.69
C LYS A 369 0.74 -7.90 -2.18
N VAL A 370 -0.04 -8.81 -1.60
CA VAL A 370 -0.38 -8.89 -0.15
C VAL A 370 0.52 -9.87 0.58
#